data_AF-A0A8J6UZ61-F1
#
_entry.id   AF-A0A8J6UZ61-F1
#
_cell.length_a   1.000
_cell.length_b   1.000
_cell.length_c   1.000
_cell.angle_alpha   90.00
_cell.angle_beta   90.00
_cell.angle_gamma   90.00
#
_symmetry.space_group_name_H-M   'P 1'
#
loop_
_entity.id
_entity.type
_entity.pdbx_description
1 polymer ?
#
loop_
_entity_poly.entity_id
_entity_poly.type
_entity_poly.pdbx_seq_one_letter_code
_entity_poly.pdbx_strand_id
1 'polypeptide(L)'
;MFAPTELLWALIGLLLTIGGTFLEAYITNVPWNWTQQGVQAHSLGITYQIGAVLLVGCMGGKNAGAISQIAYLALGLTPWFPIFSQGGGIDYLTQPTFGYLLGFIPGAWVCGLLAFKAPQRLESLAFSCICGLLVIHITGLTYLILTHSLSLGAGSLPLWKEALMYSVYPVPAQMVIVCAVTVLAFFLRQLMLY
;
A
#
# COMPACT_ATOMS: atom_id res chain seq x y z
N MET A 1 24.49 -7.28 8.33
CA MET A 1 24.04 -8.60 7.83
C MET A 1 22.56 -8.68 8.12
N PHE A 2 21.69 -8.72 7.10
CA PHE A 2 20.25 -8.85 7.32
C PHE A 2 19.94 -10.21 7.94
N ALA A 3 19.01 -10.25 8.88
CA ALA A 3 18.59 -11.53 9.43
C ALA A 3 17.86 -12.34 8.33
N PRO A 4 18.03 -13.67 8.24
CA PRO A 4 17.33 -14.49 7.25
C PRO A 4 15.80 -14.30 7.27
N THR A 5 15.24 -14.01 8.44
CA THR A 5 13.82 -13.72 8.64
C THR A 5 13.38 -12.38 8.03
N GLU A 6 14.23 -11.35 8.06
CA GLU A 6 13.95 -10.07 7.40
C GLU A 6 13.90 -10.23 5.88
N LEU A 7 14.80 -11.05 5.33
CA LEU A 7 14.82 -11.33 3.88
C LEU A 7 13.59 -12.13 3.45
N LEU A 8 13.20 -13.13 4.24
CA LEU A 8 11.98 -13.90 3.99
C LEU A 8 10.75 -13.00 3.95
N TRP A 9 10.59 -12.13 4.95
CA TRP A 9 9.49 -11.17 4.96
C TRP A 9 9.57 -10.16 3.83
N ALA A 10 10.76 -9.73 3.43
CA ALA A 10 10.92 -8.84 2.28
C ALA A 10 10.46 -9.51 0.97
N LEU A 11 10.76 -10.80 0.78
CA LEU A 11 10.30 -11.59 -0.37
C LEU A 11 8.78 -11.81 -0.33
N ILE A 12 8.23 -12.17 0.83
CA ILE A 12 6.77 -12.30 1.01
C ILE A 12 6.09 -10.97 0.67
N GLY A 13 6.59 -9.86 1.23
CA GLY A 13 6.06 -8.54 0.94
C GLY A 13 6.12 -8.18 -0.54
N LEU A 14 7.23 -8.53 -1.22
CA LEU A 14 7.37 -8.26 -2.64
C LEU A 14 6.30 -8.99 -3.45
N LEU A 15 6.12 -10.28 -3.19
CA LEU A 15 5.10 -11.10 -3.86
C LEU A 15 3.68 -10.61 -3.54
N LEU A 16 3.43 -10.21 -2.29
CA LEU A 16 2.14 -9.64 -1.88
C LEU A 16 1.88 -8.29 -2.56
N THR A 17 2.87 -7.41 -2.67
CA THR A 17 2.70 -6.12 -3.36
C THR A 17 2.43 -6.35 -4.86
N ILE A 18 3.17 -7.25 -5.52
CA ILE A 18 2.93 -7.60 -6.92
C ILE A 18 1.52 -8.18 -7.12
N GLY A 19 1.14 -9.20 -6.35
CA GLY A 19 -0.20 -9.79 -6.43
C GLY A 19 -1.29 -8.77 -6.10
N GLY A 20 -1.05 -7.94 -5.08
CA GLY A 20 -1.94 -6.86 -4.66
C GLY A 20 -2.13 -5.77 -5.71
N THR A 21 -1.18 -5.56 -6.63
CA THR A 21 -1.34 -4.62 -7.76
C THR A 21 -2.48 -5.04 -8.69
N PHE A 22 -2.69 -6.34 -8.88
CA PHE A 22 -3.66 -6.88 -9.85
C PHE A 22 -4.96 -7.37 -9.21
N LEU A 23 -5.03 -7.42 -7.88
CA LEU A 23 -6.21 -7.83 -7.14
C LEU A 23 -6.99 -6.61 -6.67
N GLU A 24 -8.17 -6.41 -7.25
CA GLU A 24 -9.10 -5.36 -6.85
C GLU A 24 -9.81 -5.73 -5.53
N ALA A 25 -10.05 -4.73 -4.70
CA ALA A 25 -10.70 -4.91 -3.41
C ALA A 25 -12.22 -4.83 -3.54
N TYR A 26 -12.91 -5.81 -2.94
CA TYR A 26 -14.36 -5.91 -2.95
C TYR A 26 -14.92 -5.88 -1.52
N ILE A 27 -16.10 -5.29 -1.36
CA ILE A 27 -16.91 -5.36 -0.16
C ILE A 27 -18.26 -6.01 -0.50
N THR A 28 -18.77 -6.84 0.39
CA THR A 28 -20.11 -7.38 0.21
C THR A 28 -21.16 -6.34 0.56
N ASN A 29 -22.36 -6.47 0.00
CA ASN A 29 -23.52 -5.81 0.55
C ASN A 29 -23.71 -6.17 2.04
N VAL A 30 -24.45 -5.31 2.73
CA VAL A 30 -24.69 -5.41 4.16
C VAL A 30 -25.43 -6.70 4.55
N PRO A 31 -25.09 -7.34 5.68
CA PRO A 31 -25.63 -8.66 6.05
C PRO A 31 -27.16 -8.71 6.16
N TRP A 32 -27.80 -7.61 6.55
CA TRP A 32 -29.25 -7.51 6.67
C TRP A 32 -29.99 -7.61 5.33
N ASN A 33 -29.31 -7.39 4.20
CA ASN A 33 -29.90 -7.52 2.86
C ASN A 33 -29.64 -8.89 2.22
N TRP A 34 -28.82 -9.76 2.83
CA TRP A 34 -28.43 -11.03 2.22
C TRP A 34 -29.59 -12.00 2.02
N THR A 35 -30.57 -11.95 2.93
CA THR A 35 -31.77 -12.80 2.84
C THR A 35 -32.66 -12.44 1.65
N GLN A 36 -32.64 -11.19 1.19
CA GLN A 36 -33.50 -10.71 0.10
C GLN A 36 -32.75 -10.59 -1.25
N GLN A 37 -31.51 -10.10 -1.23
CA GLN A 37 -30.74 -9.76 -2.42
C GLN A 37 -29.56 -10.72 -2.68
N GLY A 38 -29.35 -11.69 -1.79
CA GLY A 38 -28.14 -12.53 -1.80
C GLY A 38 -26.89 -11.76 -1.40
N VAL A 39 -25.74 -12.44 -1.46
CA VAL A 39 -24.43 -11.81 -1.28
C VAL A 39 -23.98 -11.22 -2.61
N GLN A 40 -23.91 -9.90 -2.67
CA GLN A 40 -23.40 -9.17 -3.84
C GLN A 40 -22.08 -8.50 -3.49
N ALA A 41 -21.07 -8.66 -4.37
CA ALA A 41 -19.77 -8.03 -4.22
C ALA A 41 -19.73 -6.71 -5.01
N HIS A 42 -19.37 -5.63 -4.32
CA HIS A 42 -19.16 -4.32 -4.91
C HIS A 42 -17.67 -3.97 -4.86
N SER A 43 -17.13 -3.49 -5.98
CA SER A 43 -15.75 -3.00 -6.03
C SER A 43 -15.61 -1.71 -5.21
N LEU A 44 -14.49 -1.61 -4.49
CA LEU A 44 -14.07 -0.40 -3.78
C LEU A 44 -13.29 0.58 -4.67
N GLY A 45 -13.03 0.23 -5.93
CA GLY A 45 -12.28 1.06 -6.89
C GLY A 45 -10.79 1.20 -6.56
N ILE A 46 -10.25 0.33 -5.71
CA ILE A 46 -8.83 0.27 -5.33
C ILE A 46 -8.33 -1.17 -5.32
N THR A 47 -7.03 -1.36 -5.33
CA THR A 47 -6.40 -2.68 -5.27
C THR A 47 -5.84 -2.98 -3.88
N TYR A 48 -5.51 -4.25 -3.62
CA TYR A 48 -4.90 -4.69 -2.36
C TYR A 48 -3.43 -4.27 -2.20
N GLN A 49 -2.84 -3.60 -3.19
CA GLN A 49 -1.44 -3.20 -3.23
C GLN A 49 -0.99 -2.46 -1.96
N ILE A 50 -1.71 -1.41 -1.54
CA ILE A 50 -1.40 -0.68 -0.31
C ILE A 50 -1.56 -1.58 0.92
N GLY A 51 -2.56 -2.45 0.91
CA GLY A 51 -2.77 -3.41 1.99
C GLY A 51 -1.58 -4.35 2.19
N ALA A 52 -0.99 -4.84 1.08
CA ALA A 52 0.23 -5.65 1.12
C ALA A 52 1.42 -4.90 1.71
N VAL A 53 1.61 -3.62 1.34
CA VAL A 53 2.68 -2.74 1.85
C VAL A 53 2.57 -2.56 3.37
N LEU A 54 1.36 -2.30 3.87
CA LEU A 54 1.12 -2.11 5.30
C LEU A 54 1.26 -3.44 6.05
N LEU A 55 0.75 -4.54 5.50
CA LEU A 55 0.83 -5.87 6.10
C LEU A 55 2.28 -6.33 6.25
N VAL A 56 3.13 -6.17 5.23
CA VAL A 56 4.55 -6.52 5.36
C VAL A 56 5.25 -5.63 6.39
N GLY A 57 4.89 -4.35 6.50
CA GLY A 57 5.37 -3.49 7.57
C GLY A 57 5.01 -4.05 8.95
N CYS A 58 3.73 -4.39 9.15
CA CYS A 58 3.25 -4.98 10.40
C CYS A 58 3.87 -6.35 10.71
N MET A 59 4.19 -7.17 9.73
CA MET A 59 4.68 -8.54 9.98
C MET A 59 6.21 -8.66 9.98
N GLY A 60 6.88 -7.99 9.04
CA GLY A 60 8.33 -8.06 8.86
C GLY A 60 9.12 -6.91 9.49
N GLY A 61 8.44 -5.88 9.98
CA GLY A 61 9.06 -4.72 10.61
C GLY A 61 9.65 -3.73 9.60
N LYS A 62 10.30 -2.69 10.13
CA LYS A 62 10.73 -1.53 9.34
C LYS A 62 11.69 -1.87 8.19
N ASN A 63 12.63 -2.79 8.43
CA ASN A 63 13.67 -3.15 7.47
C ASN A 63 13.08 -4.02 6.34
N ALA A 64 12.38 -5.11 6.69
CA ALA A 64 11.79 -5.99 5.70
C ALA A 64 10.74 -5.27 4.83
N GLY A 65 9.90 -4.42 5.47
CA GLY A 65 8.95 -3.58 4.76
C GLY A 65 9.64 -2.67 3.73
N ALA A 66 10.66 -1.91 4.15
CA ALA A 66 11.40 -1.03 3.24
C ALA A 66 12.10 -1.79 2.11
N ILE A 67 12.80 -2.90 2.42
CA ILE A 67 13.52 -3.71 1.43
C ILE A 67 12.54 -4.30 0.40
N SER A 68 11.38 -4.77 0.86
CA SER A 68 10.32 -5.27 -0.02
C SER A 68 9.88 -4.22 -1.04
N GLN A 69 9.64 -2.98 -0.58
CA GLN A 69 9.16 -1.92 -1.47
C GLN A 69 10.26 -1.37 -2.38
N ILE A 70 11.53 -1.37 -1.92
CA ILE A 70 12.68 -1.07 -2.77
C ILE A 70 12.77 -2.11 -3.90
N ALA A 71 12.66 -3.40 -3.57
CA ALA A 71 12.69 -4.47 -4.57
C ALA A 71 11.52 -4.35 -5.54
N TYR A 72 10.32 -4.03 -5.05
CA TYR A 72 9.13 -3.82 -5.87
C TYR A 72 9.33 -2.67 -6.88
N LEU A 73 9.83 -1.52 -6.41
CA LEU A 73 10.12 -0.38 -7.27
C LEU A 73 11.23 -0.68 -8.28
N ALA A 74 12.32 -1.30 -7.83
CA ALA A 74 13.43 -1.66 -8.71
C ALA A 74 12.97 -2.60 -9.82
N LEU A 75 12.17 -3.62 -9.49
CA LEU A 75 11.61 -4.55 -10.47
C LEU A 75 10.63 -3.88 -11.42
N GLY A 76 9.72 -3.03 -10.92
CA GLY A 76 8.71 -2.41 -11.79
C GLY A 76 9.26 -1.31 -12.70
N LEU A 77 10.42 -0.74 -12.38
CA LEU A 77 11.16 0.12 -13.29
C LEU A 77 11.98 -0.65 -14.34
N THR A 78 12.11 -1.98 -14.21
CA THR A 78 12.73 -2.78 -15.28
C THR A 78 11.77 -2.92 -16.47
N PRO A 79 12.27 -2.91 -17.72
CA PRO A 79 11.42 -3.03 -18.91
C PRO A 79 10.77 -4.41 -19.08
N TRP A 80 11.28 -5.43 -18.38
CA TRP A 80 10.98 -6.84 -18.66
C TRP A 80 9.73 -7.36 -17.95
N PHE A 81 9.33 -6.72 -16.84
CA PHE A 81 8.23 -7.19 -16.00
C PHE A 81 7.24 -6.05 -15.70
N PRO A 82 6.09 -5.96 -16.39
CA PRO A 82 5.09 -4.93 -16.16
C PRO A 82 4.28 -5.22 -14.90
N ILE A 83 4.88 -5.00 -13.73
CA ILE A 83 4.26 -5.26 -12.42
C ILE A 83 3.51 -4.05 -11.86
N PHE A 84 3.61 -2.87 -12.48
CA PHE A 84 2.81 -1.71 -12.12
C PHE A 84 1.47 -1.75 -12.87
N SER A 85 0.45 -1.07 -12.33
CA SER A 85 -0.92 -1.15 -12.86
C SER A 85 -1.06 -0.61 -14.29
N GLN A 86 -0.18 0.33 -14.69
CA GLN A 86 -0.15 0.89 -16.06
C GLN A 86 1.07 0.41 -16.86
N GLY A 87 1.63 -0.76 -16.52
CA GLY A 87 2.77 -1.35 -17.20
C GLY A 87 4.03 -1.39 -16.31
N GLY A 88 5.14 -0.87 -16.82
CA GLY A 88 6.42 -0.84 -16.11
C GLY A 88 7.47 -0.10 -16.93
N GLY A 89 8.67 0.00 -16.40
CA GLY A 89 9.78 0.69 -17.07
C GLY A 89 10.00 2.12 -16.59
N ILE A 90 11.03 2.75 -17.16
CA ILE A 90 11.53 4.07 -16.75
C ILE A 90 10.51 5.18 -17.07
N ASP A 91 9.71 5.04 -18.13
CA ASP A 91 8.69 6.03 -18.49
C ASP A 91 7.63 6.21 -17.40
N TYR A 92 7.48 5.22 -16.51
CA TYR A 92 6.59 5.31 -15.35
C TYR A 92 7.00 6.43 -14.38
N LEU A 93 8.25 6.91 -14.43
CA LEU A 93 8.72 8.09 -13.70
C LEU A 93 8.02 9.39 -14.09
N THR A 94 7.19 9.42 -15.13
CA THR A 94 6.38 10.59 -15.50
C THR A 94 4.93 10.48 -15.02
N GLN A 95 4.54 9.32 -14.49
CA GLN A 95 3.17 9.05 -14.08
C GLN A 95 2.86 9.71 -12.72
N PRO A 96 1.74 10.43 -12.58
CA PRO A 96 1.32 11.03 -11.30
C PRO A 96 1.29 10.04 -10.13
N THR A 97 0.92 8.78 -10.40
CA THR A 97 0.81 7.72 -9.40
C THR A 97 2.16 7.22 -8.89
N PHE A 98 3.26 7.43 -9.62
CA PHE A 98 4.58 6.91 -9.24
C PHE A 98 5.06 7.44 -7.88
N GLY A 99 4.73 8.69 -7.55
CA GLY A 99 5.04 9.26 -6.24
C GLY A 99 4.47 8.47 -5.05
N TYR A 100 3.31 7.85 -5.23
CA TYR A 100 2.71 7.01 -4.19
C TYR A 100 3.43 5.67 -4.07
N LEU A 101 3.92 5.11 -5.18
CA LEU A 101 4.78 3.92 -5.18
C LEU A 101 6.12 4.23 -4.48
N LEU A 102 6.72 5.40 -4.74
CA LEU A 102 7.88 5.88 -3.98
C LEU A 102 7.56 5.98 -2.48
N GLY A 103 6.37 6.47 -2.16
CA GLY A 103 5.84 6.54 -0.79
C GLY A 103 5.72 5.20 -0.08
N PHE A 104 5.66 4.07 -0.80
CA PHE A 104 5.59 2.74 -0.18
C PHE A 104 6.84 2.44 0.65
N ILE A 105 8.03 2.92 0.26
CA ILE A 105 9.27 2.68 1.02
C ILE A 105 9.20 3.33 2.42
N PRO A 106 9.08 4.67 2.55
CA PRO A 106 9.00 5.30 3.86
C PRO A 106 7.70 4.92 4.59
N GLY A 107 6.60 4.67 3.87
CA GLY A 107 5.33 4.22 4.44
C GLY A 107 5.44 2.87 5.14
N ALA A 108 5.98 1.86 4.47
CA ALA A 108 6.22 0.54 5.05
C ALA A 108 7.21 0.60 6.21
N TRP A 109 8.24 1.44 6.09
CA TRP A 109 9.24 1.63 7.14
C TRP A 109 8.62 2.23 8.41
N VAL A 110 7.84 3.32 8.29
CA VAL A 110 7.15 3.96 9.42
C VAL A 110 6.10 3.02 10.03
N CYS A 111 5.30 2.35 9.18
CA CYS A 111 4.34 1.34 9.61
C CYS A 111 5.05 0.27 10.45
N GLY A 112 6.06 -0.39 9.91
CA GLY A 112 6.78 -1.45 10.60
C GLY A 112 7.54 -0.97 11.85
N LEU A 113 8.08 0.25 11.86
CA LEU A 113 8.71 0.83 13.04
C LEU A 113 7.71 0.96 14.18
N LEU A 114 6.52 1.51 13.92
CA LEU A 114 5.49 1.71 14.93
C LEU A 114 4.87 0.39 15.38
N ALA A 115 4.64 -0.54 14.45
CA ALA A 115 4.05 -1.85 14.75
C ALA A 115 4.91 -2.70 15.69
N PHE A 116 6.24 -2.53 15.67
CA PHE A 116 7.17 -3.27 16.53
C PHE A 116 7.61 -2.49 17.79
N LYS A 117 7.30 -1.19 17.87
CA LYS A 117 7.61 -0.37 19.05
C LYS A 117 6.56 -0.49 20.16
N ALA A 118 5.34 -0.83 19.81
CA ALA A 118 4.20 -0.82 20.72
C ALA A 118 3.63 -2.23 20.94
N PRO A 119 2.87 -2.45 22.02
CA PRO A 119 2.26 -3.74 22.32
C PRO A 119 1.37 -4.21 21.18
N GLN A 120 1.25 -5.52 21.01
CA GLN A 120 0.41 -6.15 19.99
C GLN A 120 -1.08 -5.98 20.29
N ARG A 121 -1.60 -4.77 20.08
CA ARG A 121 -3.01 -4.42 20.20
C ARG A 121 -3.53 -3.98 18.84
N LEU A 122 -4.80 -4.26 18.57
CA LEU A 122 -5.47 -3.82 17.34
C LEU A 122 -5.32 -2.31 17.12
N GLU A 123 -5.53 -1.51 18.16
CA GLU A 123 -5.39 -0.05 18.12
C GLU A 123 -3.98 0.40 17.71
N SER A 124 -2.96 -0.26 18.25
CA SER A 124 -1.56 0.07 17.93
C SER A 124 -1.20 -0.30 16.49
N LEU A 125 -1.71 -1.42 16.00
CA LEU A 125 -1.51 -1.87 14.62
C LEU A 125 -2.28 -0.97 13.64
N ALA A 126 -3.51 -0.59 13.98
CA ALA A 126 -4.30 0.36 13.20
C ALA A 126 -3.59 1.71 13.11
N PHE A 127 -3.11 2.24 14.24
CA PHE A 127 -2.37 3.50 14.28
C PHE A 127 -1.11 3.44 13.41
N SER A 128 -0.34 2.35 13.51
CA SER A 128 0.82 2.10 12.66
C SER A 128 0.47 2.09 11.17
N CYS A 129 -0.60 1.40 10.77
CA CYS A 129 -1.09 1.36 9.40
C CYS A 129 -1.51 2.74 8.90
N ILE A 130 -2.24 3.51 9.72
CA ILE A 130 -2.68 4.88 9.39
C ILE A 130 -1.47 5.79 9.20
N CYS A 131 -0.47 5.74 10.09
CA CYS A 131 0.76 6.51 9.92
C CYS A 131 1.53 6.12 8.65
N GLY A 132 1.62 4.83 8.34
CA GLY A 132 2.21 4.36 7.08
C GLY A 132 1.47 4.90 5.87
N LEU A 133 0.14 4.83 5.87
CA LEU A 133 -0.72 5.36 4.81
C LEU A 133 -0.55 6.88 4.64
N LEU A 134 -0.51 7.64 5.74
CA LEU A 134 -0.28 9.08 5.71
C LEU A 134 1.07 9.42 5.06
N VAL A 135 2.13 8.68 5.39
CA VAL A 135 3.46 8.87 4.79
C VAL A 135 3.45 8.57 3.29
N ILE A 136 2.71 7.55 2.85
CA ILE A 136 2.52 7.24 1.43
C ILE A 136 1.87 8.44 0.71
N HIS A 137 0.77 8.96 1.26
CA HIS A 137 0.06 10.11 0.68
C HIS A 137 0.88 11.39 0.69
N ILE A 138 1.60 11.70 1.77
CA ILE A 138 2.49 12.87 1.84
C ILE A 138 3.57 12.78 0.77
N THR A 139 4.16 11.60 0.59
CA THR A 139 5.21 11.38 -0.42
C THR A 139 4.63 11.50 -1.84
N GLY A 140 3.47 10.90 -2.09
CA GLY A 140 2.76 10.98 -3.36
C GLY A 140 2.36 12.40 -3.74
N LEU A 141 1.79 13.16 -2.80
CA LEU A 141 1.44 14.56 -3.00
C LEU A 141 2.66 15.45 -3.23
N THR A 142 3.73 15.25 -2.46
CA THR A 142 4.99 15.99 -2.65
C THR A 142 5.54 15.75 -4.04
N TYR A 143 5.57 14.50 -4.48
CA TYR A 143 6.00 14.13 -5.81
C TYR A 143 5.12 14.78 -6.89
N LEU A 144 3.79 14.74 -6.73
CA LEU A 144 2.84 15.35 -7.65
C LEU A 144 3.08 16.87 -7.82
N ILE A 145 3.30 17.58 -6.71
CA ILE A 145 3.62 19.01 -6.70
C ILE A 145 4.93 19.27 -7.45
N LEU A 146 5.96 18.44 -7.24
CA LEU A 146 7.25 18.58 -7.91
C LEU A 146 7.16 18.30 -9.41
N THR A 147 6.49 17.23 -9.83
CA THR A 147 6.34 16.89 -11.26
C THR A 147 5.52 17.93 -12.00
N HIS A 148 4.50 18.51 -11.35
CA HIS A 148 3.69 19.57 -11.93
C HIS A 148 4.46 20.89 -12.03
N SER A 149 5.20 21.27 -10.98
CA SER A 149 6.00 22.51 -10.98
C SER A 149 7.17 22.48 -11.97
N LEU A 150 7.76 21.31 -12.21
CA LEU A 150 8.84 21.12 -13.18
C LEU A 150 8.34 20.82 -14.60
N SER A 151 7.02 20.74 -14.83
CA SER A 151 6.43 20.34 -16.12
C SER A 151 6.94 19.00 -16.66
N LEU A 152 7.30 18.08 -15.74
CA LEU A 152 7.83 16.74 -16.05
C LEU A 152 6.75 15.65 -16.00
N GLY A 153 5.58 15.96 -15.43
CA GLY A 153 4.48 15.01 -15.29
C GLY A 153 3.67 14.85 -16.59
N ALA A 154 3.21 13.63 -16.86
CA ALA A 154 2.25 13.34 -17.94
C ALA A 154 0.81 13.79 -17.62
N GLY A 155 0.58 14.37 -16.44
CA GLY A 155 -0.71 14.85 -15.98
C GLY A 155 -1.21 16.01 -16.84
N SER A 156 -2.38 15.82 -17.47
CA SER A 156 -3.06 16.85 -18.27
C SER A 156 -4.04 17.68 -17.44
N LEU A 157 -4.26 17.31 -16.18
CA LEU A 157 -5.24 17.93 -15.30
C LEU A 157 -4.57 18.98 -14.39
N PRO A 158 -5.33 19.97 -13.90
CA PRO A 158 -4.82 20.88 -12.89
C PRO A 158 -4.49 20.10 -11.60
N LEU A 159 -3.39 20.48 -10.94
CA LEU A 159 -2.85 19.83 -9.73
C LEU A 159 -3.89 19.47 -8.67
N TRP A 160 -4.84 20.38 -8.39
CA TRP A 160 -5.88 20.15 -7.37
C TRP A 160 -6.81 18.98 -7.73
N LYS A 161 -7.12 18.76 -9.01
CA LYS A 161 -7.95 17.63 -9.45
C LYS A 161 -7.19 16.32 -9.30
N GLU A 162 -5.91 16.29 -9.66
CA GLU A 162 -5.06 15.11 -9.51
C GLU A 162 -4.87 14.75 -8.03
N ALA A 163 -4.67 15.75 -7.17
CA ALA A 163 -4.60 15.55 -5.73
C ALA A 163 -5.91 14.95 -5.16
N LEU A 164 -7.08 15.45 -5.58
CA LEU A 164 -8.36 14.88 -5.17
C LEU A 164 -8.54 13.43 -5.67
N MET A 165 -8.20 13.18 -6.93
CA MET A 165 -8.36 11.87 -7.56
C MET A 165 -7.48 10.80 -6.93
N TYR A 166 -6.21 11.11 -6.64
CA TYR A 166 -5.25 10.13 -6.16
C TYR A 166 -5.10 10.07 -4.64
N SER A 167 -5.35 11.19 -3.93
CA SER A 167 -5.30 11.19 -2.47
C SER A 167 -6.67 11.09 -1.82
N VAL A 168 -7.63 11.97 -2.17
CA VAL A 168 -8.85 12.13 -1.35
C VAL A 168 -9.92 11.08 -1.65
N TYR A 169 -10.24 10.83 -2.91
CA TYR A 169 -11.29 9.87 -3.27
C TYR A 169 -10.99 8.42 -2.86
N PRO A 170 -9.74 7.92 -2.91
CA PRO A 170 -9.43 6.55 -2.48
C PRO A 170 -9.41 6.34 -0.96
N VAL A 171 -9.33 7.42 -0.15
CA VAL A 171 -9.14 7.31 1.31
C VAL A 171 -10.21 6.45 2.01
N PRO A 172 -11.52 6.60 1.75
CA PRO A 172 -12.53 5.76 2.41
C PRO A 172 -12.32 4.27 2.15
N ALA A 173 -12.02 3.90 0.90
CA ALA A 173 -11.73 2.53 0.53
C ALA A 173 -10.42 2.03 1.17
N GLN A 174 -9.39 2.87 1.22
CA GLN A 174 -8.12 2.53 1.88
C GLN A 174 -8.28 2.34 3.39
N MET A 175 -9.19 3.08 4.04
CA MET A 175 -9.50 2.85 5.46
C MET A 175 -10.13 1.48 5.70
N VAL A 176 -10.98 0.98 4.77
CA VAL A 176 -11.48 -0.40 4.83
C VAL A 176 -10.33 -1.40 4.76
N ILE A 177 -9.36 -1.17 3.86
CA ILE A 177 -8.16 -2.01 3.74
C ILE A 177 -7.30 -1.94 5.01
N VAL A 178 -7.11 -0.76 5.59
CA VAL A 178 -6.38 -0.59 6.86
C VAL A 178 -7.04 -1.42 7.97
N CYS A 179 -8.36 -1.40 8.09
CA CYS A 179 -9.09 -2.24 9.05
C CYS A 179 -8.83 -3.73 8.80
N ALA A 180 -8.96 -4.19 7.54
CA ALA A 180 -8.74 -5.58 7.18
C ALA A 180 -7.29 -6.03 7.48
N VAL A 181 -6.29 -5.22 7.12
CA VAL A 181 -4.87 -5.48 7.37
C VAL A 181 -4.58 -5.51 8.87
N THR A 182 -5.15 -4.60 9.64
CA THR A 182 -4.97 -4.55 11.11
C THR A 182 -5.44 -5.84 11.75
N VAL A 183 -6.65 -6.29 11.42
CA VAL A 183 -7.24 -7.53 11.95
C VAL A 183 -6.40 -8.73 11.53
N LEU A 184 -6.04 -8.81 10.25
CA LEU A 184 -5.22 -9.90 9.73
C LEU A 184 -3.84 -9.95 10.41
N ALA A 185 -3.15 -8.81 10.51
CA ALA A 185 -1.84 -8.71 11.14
C ALA A 185 -1.89 -9.10 12.63
N PHE A 186 -2.95 -8.73 13.34
CA PHE A 186 -3.14 -9.11 14.73
C PHE A 186 -3.24 -10.64 14.89
N PHE A 187 -4.10 -11.29 14.09
CA PHE A 187 -4.24 -12.75 14.13
C PHE A 187 -2.97 -13.48 13.71
N LEU A 188 -2.29 -13.01 12.66
CA LEU A 188 -1.05 -13.62 12.20
C LEU A 188 0.08 -13.48 13.23
N ARG A 189 0.18 -12.34 13.92
CA ARG A 189 1.16 -12.16 15.00
C ARG A 189 0.92 -13.11 16.16
N GLN A 190 -0.34 -13.33 16.55
CA GLN A 190 -0.69 -14.31 17.57
C GLN A 190 -0.33 -15.74 17.16
N LEU A 191 -0.58 -16.10 15.89
CA LEU A 191 -0.26 -17.43 15.38
C LEU A 191 1.25 -17.69 15.29
N MET A 192 2.01 -16.68 14.87
CA MET A 192 3.47 -16.77 14.72
C MET A 192 4.25 -16.58 16.03
N LEU A 193 3.53 -16.46 17.16
CA LEU A 193 4.10 -16.29 18.51
C LEU A 193 5.05 -15.08 18.61
N TYR A 194 4.75 -14.01 17.88
CA TYR A 194 5.46 -12.73 17.98
C TYR A 194 5.20 -12.02 19.31
#